data_AF-A0A846U4P2-F1
#
_entry.id   AF-A0A846U4P2-F1
#
_cell.length_a   1.000
_cell.length_b   1.000
_cell.length_c   1.000
_cell.angle_alpha   90.00
_cell.angle_beta   90.00
_cell.angle_gamma   90.00
#
_symmetry.space_group_name_H-M   'P 1'
#
loop_
_entity.id
_entity.type
_entity.pdbx_description
1 polymer ?
#
loop_
_entity_poly.entity_id
_entity_poly.type
_entity_poly.pdbx_seq_one_letter_code
_entity_poly.pdbx_strand_id
1 'polypeptide(L)'
;MQRRFGPKEQQTRPHDAKNSGFGRVIIVIYGIFALSAGVRAAYQIGTQFDVAPLAYLLSLFAAVVYVLAAVALTRTGALWHRVATVAVLIELVGVIGIGTWTYVAPDLFADDTVWSHFGQGYGFVPLVLPFIGLWWLWKTRPAANRRTVKEHA
;
A
#
# COMPACT_ATOMS: atom_id res chain seq x y z
N MET A 1 54.59 1.95 -23.07
CA MET A 1 53.36 1.18 -23.41
C MET A 1 53.29 -0.10 -22.58
N GLN A 2 52.89 -0.07 -21.30
CA GLN A 2 52.52 -1.29 -20.55
C GLN A 2 51.40 -0.99 -19.52
N ARG A 3 50.20 -1.43 -19.90
CA ARG A 3 49.16 -2.06 -19.05
C ARG A 3 48.55 -1.24 -17.90
N ARG A 4 47.70 -0.32 -18.35
CA ARG A 4 46.51 0.25 -17.72
C ARG A 4 45.46 -0.82 -17.32
N PHE A 5 45.72 -1.65 -16.32
CA PHE A 5 44.69 -2.52 -15.72
C PHE A 5 44.91 -2.67 -14.22
N GLY A 6 44.60 -1.62 -13.47
CA GLY A 6 44.26 -1.79 -12.05
C GLY A 6 42.97 -2.61 -11.96
N PRO A 7 42.82 -3.46 -10.92
CA PRO A 7 41.55 -4.14 -10.66
C PRO A 7 40.47 -3.07 -10.63
N LYS A 8 39.45 -3.20 -11.49
CA LYS A 8 38.24 -2.39 -11.40
C LYS A 8 37.69 -2.67 -10.02
N GLU A 9 37.94 -1.77 -9.10
CA GLU A 9 37.24 -1.65 -7.84
C GLU A 9 35.76 -1.59 -8.26
N GLN A 10 35.11 -2.74 -8.20
CA GLN A 10 33.68 -2.85 -8.36
C GLN A 10 33.12 -2.11 -7.16
N GLN A 11 32.95 -0.80 -7.34
CA GLN A 11 32.05 0.01 -6.57
C GLN A 11 30.71 -0.70 -6.63
N THR A 12 30.50 -1.56 -5.64
CA THR A 12 29.21 -2.12 -5.30
C THR A 12 28.40 -0.91 -4.87
N ARG A 13 27.77 -0.27 -5.86
CA ARG A 13 26.78 0.77 -5.62
C ARG A 13 25.87 0.20 -4.54
N PRO A 14 25.62 0.92 -3.44
CA PRO A 14 24.69 0.46 -2.42
C PRO A 14 23.42 0.08 -3.15
N HIS A 15 23.11 -1.21 -3.17
CA HIS A 15 21.91 -1.70 -3.81
C HIS A 15 20.77 -1.03 -3.04
N ASP A 16 20.13 -0.04 -3.65
CA ASP A 16 18.98 0.64 -3.07
C ASP A 16 17.99 -0.45 -2.65
N ALA A 17 17.93 -0.73 -1.34
CA ALA A 17 17.16 -1.84 -0.78
C ALA A 17 15.66 -1.75 -1.13
N LYS A 18 15.21 -0.58 -1.58
CA LYS A 18 13.89 -0.29 -2.11
C LYS A 18 13.60 -0.85 -3.51
N ASN A 19 14.61 -1.19 -4.31
CA ASN A 19 14.44 -1.81 -5.64
C ASN A 19 14.55 -3.35 -5.62
N SER A 20 14.52 -3.96 -4.44
CA SER A 20 14.39 -5.41 -4.30
C SER A 20 13.05 -5.88 -4.87
N GLY A 21 13.03 -7.04 -5.54
CA GLY A 21 11.84 -7.56 -6.25
C GLY A 21 10.56 -7.62 -5.41
N PHE A 22 10.68 -7.69 -4.09
CA PHE A 22 9.57 -7.68 -3.15
C PHE A 22 8.74 -6.38 -3.16
N GLY A 23 9.37 -5.22 -3.21
CA GLY A 23 8.65 -3.93 -3.25
C GLY A 23 7.80 -3.80 -4.52
N ARG A 24 8.31 -4.33 -5.63
CA ARG A 24 7.63 -4.31 -6.93
C ARG A 24 6.40 -5.20 -6.96
N VAL A 25 6.43 -6.36 -6.29
CA VAL A 25 5.26 -7.23 -6.14
C VAL A 25 4.13 -6.52 -5.39
N ILE A 26 4.45 -5.87 -4.25
CA ILE A 26 3.45 -5.13 -3.47
C ILE A 26 2.82 -4.02 -4.30
N ILE A 27 3.62 -3.26 -5.07
CA ILE A 27 3.12 -2.19 -5.96
C ILE A 27 2.14 -2.76 -7.00
N VAL A 28 2.48 -3.89 -7.62
CA VAL A 28 1.59 -4.53 -8.62
C VAL A 28 0.29 -4.97 -7.99
N ILE A 29 0.32 -5.58 -6.80
CA ILE A 29 -0.90 -6.00 -6.10
C ILE A 29 -1.77 -4.77 -5.80
N TYR A 30 -1.20 -3.69 -5.27
CA TYR A 30 -1.95 -2.45 -5.05
C TYR A 30 -2.52 -1.87 -6.34
N GLY A 31 -1.77 -1.91 -7.43
CA GLY A 31 -2.24 -1.47 -8.75
C GLY A 31 -3.44 -2.29 -9.26
N ILE A 32 -3.40 -3.61 -9.10
CA ILE A 32 -4.51 -4.49 -9.48
C ILE A 32 -5.75 -4.20 -8.64
N PHE A 33 -5.60 -4.07 -7.32
CA PHE A 33 -6.71 -3.74 -6.42
C PHE A 33 -7.31 -2.37 -6.73
N ALA A 34 -6.47 -1.35 -6.91
CA ALA A 34 -6.88 -0.02 -7.29
C ALA A 34 -7.71 -0.03 -8.58
N LEU A 35 -7.23 -0.72 -9.62
CA LEU A 35 -7.90 -0.79 -10.91
C LEU A 35 -9.22 -1.58 -10.81
N SER A 36 -9.18 -2.76 -10.19
CA SER A 36 -10.36 -3.62 -10.03
C SER A 36 -11.46 -2.93 -9.23
N ALA A 37 -11.10 -2.38 -8.06
CA ALA A 37 -12.02 -1.64 -7.20
C ALA A 37 -12.55 -0.38 -7.88
N GLY A 38 -11.66 0.38 -8.55
CA GLY A 38 -12.01 1.63 -9.21
C GLY A 38 -12.97 1.44 -10.37
N VAL A 39 -12.69 0.48 -11.26
CA VAL A 39 -13.57 0.18 -12.42
C VAL A 39 -14.92 -0.35 -11.94
N ARG A 40 -14.93 -1.28 -10.97
CA ARG A 40 -16.16 -1.82 -10.38
C ARG A 40 -17.00 -0.70 -9.75
N ALA A 41 -16.40 0.10 -8.87
CA ALA A 41 -17.10 1.17 -8.16
C ALA A 41 -17.60 2.25 -9.14
N ALA A 42 -16.80 2.64 -10.13
CA ALA A 42 -17.21 3.62 -11.13
C ALA A 42 -18.41 3.12 -11.96
N TYR A 43 -18.40 1.84 -12.35
CA TYR A 43 -19.53 1.22 -13.05
C TYR A 43 -20.79 1.19 -12.18
N GLN A 44 -20.65 0.75 -10.92
CA GLN A 44 -21.77 0.65 -9.97
C GLN A 44 -22.37 2.02 -9.64
N ILE A 45 -21.54 3.03 -9.43
CA ILE A 45 -22.01 4.42 -9.22
C ILE A 45 -22.70 4.95 -10.49
N GLY A 46 -22.19 4.63 -11.68
CA GLY A 46 -22.78 5.12 -12.93
C GLY A 46 -24.11 4.46 -13.33
N THR A 47 -24.38 3.24 -12.85
CA THR A 47 -25.50 2.42 -13.33
C THR A 47 -26.49 2.03 -12.25
N GLN A 48 -26.05 1.95 -11.00
CA GLN A 48 -26.79 1.31 -9.91
C GLN A 48 -26.69 2.08 -8.59
N PHE A 49 -26.32 3.37 -8.60
CA PHE A 49 -26.00 4.11 -7.38
C PHE A 49 -27.02 3.95 -6.25
N ASP A 50 -28.32 4.01 -6.58
CA ASP A 50 -29.42 3.92 -5.61
C ASP A 50 -29.58 2.54 -4.95
N VAL A 51 -28.94 1.50 -5.48
CA VAL A 51 -29.01 0.12 -4.95
C VAL A 51 -28.21 -0.01 -3.66
N ALA A 52 -26.96 0.46 -3.67
CA ALA A 52 -26.07 0.37 -2.51
C ALA A 52 -25.11 1.57 -2.43
N PRO A 53 -25.62 2.80 -2.23
CA PRO A 53 -24.82 4.02 -2.33
C PRO A 53 -23.59 3.99 -1.41
N LEU A 54 -23.78 3.54 -0.17
CA LEU A 54 -22.72 3.45 0.83
C LEU A 54 -21.62 2.47 0.41
N ALA A 55 -21.99 1.28 -0.06
CA ALA A 55 -21.03 0.26 -0.47
C ALA A 55 -20.19 0.73 -1.66
N TYR A 56 -20.81 1.42 -2.61
CA TYR A 56 -20.13 1.91 -3.81
C TYR A 56 -19.19 3.07 -3.51
N LEU A 57 -19.60 3.99 -2.63
CA LEU A 57 -18.73 5.07 -2.16
C LEU A 57 -17.53 4.54 -1.36
N LEU A 58 -17.74 3.56 -0.47
CA LEU A 58 -16.65 2.92 0.27
C LEU A 58 -15.67 2.19 -0.65
N SER A 59 -16.18 1.52 -1.70
CA SER A 59 -15.35 0.85 -2.69
C SER A 59 -14.55 1.84 -3.54
N LEU A 60 -15.16 2.96 -3.93
CA LEU A 60 -14.45 4.04 -4.63
C LEU A 60 -13.37 4.67 -3.74
N PHE A 61 -13.68 4.91 -2.47
CA PHE A 61 -12.71 5.40 -1.48
C PHE A 61 -11.53 4.43 -1.33
N ALA A 62 -11.81 3.13 -1.19
CA ALA A 62 -10.78 2.10 -1.13
C ALA A 62 -9.89 2.12 -2.40
N ALA A 63 -10.48 2.26 -3.60
CA ALA A 63 -9.73 2.38 -4.84
C ALA A 63 -8.76 3.57 -4.82
N VAL A 64 -9.21 4.74 -4.34
CA VAL A 64 -8.34 5.93 -4.20
C VAL A 64 -7.19 5.67 -3.23
N VAL A 65 -7.47 5.03 -2.09
CA VAL A 65 -6.43 4.67 -1.11
C VAL A 65 -5.41 3.72 -1.72
N TYR A 66 -5.86 2.70 -2.47
CA TYR A 66 -4.95 1.77 -3.16
C TYR A 66 -4.08 2.46 -4.21
N VAL A 67 -4.61 3.43 -4.96
CA VAL A 67 -3.81 4.26 -5.87
C VAL A 67 -2.76 5.04 -5.09
N LEU A 68 -3.14 5.69 -4.00
CA LEU A 68 -2.21 6.45 -3.16
C LEU A 68 -1.11 5.56 -2.59
N ALA A 69 -1.44 4.36 -2.12
CA ALA A 69 -0.46 3.39 -1.65
C ALA A 69 0.51 2.98 -2.77
N ALA A 70 -0.01 2.62 -3.95
CA ALA A 70 0.82 2.26 -5.11
C ALA A 70 1.78 3.40 -5.49
N VAL A 71 1.27 4.64 -5.62
CA VAL A 71 2.09 5.81 -5.96
C VAL A 71 3.13 6.08 -4.87
N ALA A 72 2.75 6.06 -3.59
CA ALA A 72 3.67 6.34 -2.50
C ALA A 72 4.79 5.30 -2.39
N LEU A 73 4.50 4.03 -2.69
CA LEU A 73 5.50 2.97 -2.70
C LEU A 73 6.52 3.10 -3.85
N THR A 74 6.11 3.65 -5.00
CA THR A 74 7.04 3.91 -6.12
C THR A 74 8.02 5.06 -5.85
N ARG A 75 7.70 5.94 -4.89
CA ARG A 75 8.47 7.15 -4.62
C ARG A 75 9.47 6.94 -3.47
N THR A 76 10.62 7.59 -3.57
CA THR A 76 11.66 7.61 -2.54
C THR A 76 11.60 8.91 -1.74
N GLY A 77 11.97 8.88 -0.45
CA GLY A 77 11.98 10.07 0.43
C GLY A 77 11.10 9.96 1.67
N ALA A 78 11.37 10.81 2.66
CA ALA A 78 10.69 10.81 3.97
C ALA A 78 9.20 11.19 3.88
N LEU A 79 8.84 12.12 2.99
CA LEU A 79 7.44 12.49 2.75
C LEU A 79 6.63 11.30 2.23
N TRP A 80 7.12 10.64 1.18
CA TRP A 80 6.47 9.48 0.59
C TRP A 80 6.40 8.28 1.53
N HIS A 81 7.39 8.12 2.42
CA HIS A 81 7.32 7.14 3.50
C HIS A 81 6.17 7.42 4.46
N ARG A 82 5.94 8.70 4.84
CA ARG A 82 4.78 9.09 5.66
C ARG A 82 3.47 8.85 4.91
N VAL A 83 3.38 9.23 3.64
CA VAL A 83 2.18 9.01 2.82
C VAL A 83 1.86 7.53 2.71
N ALA A 84 2.85 6.69 2.42
CA ALA A 84 2.66 5.24 2.38
C ALA A 84 2.22 4.69 3.74
N THR A 85 2.78 5.18 4.86
CA THR A 85 2.35 4.78 6.20
C THR A 85 0.88 5.13 6.44
N VAL A 86 0.48 6.36 6.11
CA VAL A 86 -0.90 6.83 6.29
C VAL A 86 -1.87 6.05 5.42
N ALA A 87 -1.55 5.83 4.15
CA ALA A 87 -2.37 5.03 3.23
C ALA A 87 -2.60 3.62 3.78
N VAL A 88 -1.53 2.95 4.22
CA VAL A 88 -1.60 1.60 4.79
C VAL A 88 -2.39 1.58 6.11
N LEU A 89 -2.29 2.61 6.95
CA LEU A 89 -3.11 2.72 8.16
C LEU A 89 -4.58 2.91 7.83
N ILE A 90 -4.91 3.71 6.80
CA ILE A 90 -6.29 3.87 6.34
C ILE A 90 -6.84 2.53 5.85
N GLU A 91 -6.05 1.74 5.11
CA GLU A 91 -6.46 0.39 4.68
C GLU A 91 -6.72 -0.52 5.87
N LEU A 92 -5.83 -0.51 6.87
CA LEU A 92 -5.99 -1.33 8.06
C LEU A 92 -7.26 -0.97 8.84
N VAL A 93 -7.50 0.34 9.04
CA VAL A 93 -8.73 0.82 9.69
C VAL A 93 -9.96 0.51 8.85
N GLY A 94 -9.87 0.68 7.53
CA GLY A 94 -10.94 0.38 6.58
C GLY A 94 -11.32 -1.09 6.60
N VAL A 95 -10.35 -2.00 6.44
CA VAL A 95 -10.61 -3.44 6.39
C VAL A 95 -11.12 -3.99 7.72
N ILE A 96 -10.59 -3.52 8.85
CA ILE A 96 -11.07 -3.95 10.17
C ILE A 96 -12.43 -3.31 10.46
N GLY A 97 -12.58 -2.01 10.25
CA GLY A 97 -13.79 -1.26 10.55
C GLY A 97 -14.97 -1.69 9.69
N ILE A 98 -14.83 -1.59 8.35
CA ILE A 98 -15.88 -1.99 7.41
C ILE A 98 -16.09 -3.51 7.45
N GLY A 99 -15.04 -4.31 7.54
CA GLY A 99 -15.16 -5.76 7.68
C GLY A 99 -15.97 -6.15 8.92
N THR A 100 -15.71 -5.54 10.08
CA THR A 100 -16.50 -5.78 11.30
C THR A 100 -17.93 -5.28 11.13
N TRP A 101 -18.11 -4.08 10.56
CA TRP A 101 -19.45 -3.51 10.33
C TRP A 101 -20.30 -4.45 9.47
N THR A 102 -19.74 -5.04 8.41
CA THR A 102 -20.47 -5.98 7.56
C THR A 102 -20.96 -7.24 8.28
N TYR A 103 -20.33 -7.65 9.39
CA TYR A 103 -20.84 -8.73 10.26
C TYR A 103 -21.91 -8.25 11.26
N VAL A 104 -21.74 -7.05 11.81
CA VAL A 104 -22.59 -6.55 12.91
C VAL A 104 -23.91 -5.97 12.40
N ALA A 105 -23.89 -5.33 11.24
CA ALA A 105 -25.07 -4.73 10.62
C ALA A 105 -25.09 -4.99 9.11
N PRO A 106 -25.29 -6.25 8.68
CA PRO A 106 -25.32 -6.63 7.28
C PRO A 106 -26.42 -5.89 6.50
N ASP A 107 -27.56 -5.58 7.14
CA ASP A 107 -28.69 -4.89 6.49
C ASP A 107 -28.36 -3.47 6.01
N LEU A 108 -27.28 -2.86 6.50
CA LEU A 108 -26.81 -1.55 6.05
C LEU A 108 -25.99 -1.64 4.74
N PHE A 109 -25.62 -2.85 4.32
CA PHE A 109 -24.84 -3.12 3.12
C PHE A 109 -25.68 -3.95 2.15
N ALA A 110 -26.30 -3.27 1.19
CA ALA A 110 -27.04 -3.94 0.12
C ALA A 110 -26.13 -4.61 -0.93
N ASP A 111 -24.83 -4.27 -0.96
CA ASP A 111 -23.82 -4.92 -1.78
C ASP A 111 -22.46 -4.90 -1.04
N ASP A 112 -21.55 -5.77 -1.49
CA ASP A 112 -20.22 -5.92 -0.93
C ASP A 112 -19.25 -4.83 -1.40
N THR A 113 -18.43 -4.38 -0.45
CA THR A 113 -17.26 -3.55 -0.69
C THR A 113 -16.00 -4.40 -0.79
N VAL A 114 -14.89 -3.78 -1.18
CA VAL A 114 -13.57 -4.44 -1.15
C VAL A 114 -13.15 -4.87 0.26
N TRP A 115 -13.68 -4.20 1.29
CA TRP A 115 -13.38 -4.45 2.69
C TRP A 115 -14.43 -5.31 3.41
N SER A 116 -15.53 -5.65 2.75
CA SER A 116 -16.58 -6.49 3.31
C SER A 116 -16.00 -7.81 3.81
N HIS A 117 -16.43 -8.23 5.00
CA HIS A 117 -15.99 -9.48 5.63
C HIS A 117 -14.46 -9.63 5.67
N PHE A 118 -13.75 -8.52 5.93
CA PHE A 118 -12.27 -8.44 5.90
C PHE A 118 -11.64 -8.72 4.53
N GLY A 119 -12.38 -8.46 3.45
CA GLY A 119 -11.92 -8.73 2.07
C GLY A 119 -12.03 -10.20 1.67
N GLN A 120 -12.96 -10.96 2.27
CA GLN A 120 -13.19 -12.38 1.96
C GLN A 120 -13.44 -12.62 0.46
N GLY A 121 -14.19 -11.73 -0.20
CA GLY A 121 -14.44 -11.81 -1.65
C GLY A 121 -13.17 -11.71 -2.52
N TYR A 122 -12.05 -11.32 -1.92
CA TYR A 122 -10.74 -11.20 -2.56
C TYR A 122 -9.69 -12.13 -1.91
N GLY A 123 -10.13 -13.15 -1.18
CA GLY A 123 -9.24 -14.11 -0.51
C GLY A 123 -8.44 -13.51 0.65
N PHE A 124 -9.02 -12.53 1.37
CA PHE A 124 -8.39 -11.83 2.51
C PHE A 124 -7.13 -11.02 2.18
N VAL A 125 -6.83 -10.82 0.89
CA VAL A 125 -5.70 -10.00 0.47
C VAL A 125 -5.78 -8.57 1.04
N PRO A 126 -6.94 -7.88 1.06
CA PRO A 126 -7.08 -6.57 1.71
C PRO A 126 -6.71 -6.56 3.20
N LEU A 127 -6.89 -7.68 3.89
CA LEU A 127 -6.54 -7.81 5.30
C LEU A 127 -5.04 -8.01 5.49
N VAL A 128 -4.40 -8.80 4.62
CA VAL A 128 -2.98 -9.17 4.77
C VAL A 128 -2.04 -8.06 4.30
N LEU A 129 -2.39 -7.36 3.21
CA LEU A 129 -1.53 -6.33 2.61
C LEU A 129 -1.09 -5.24 3.59
N PRO A 130 -1.97 -4.67 4.45
CA PRO A 130 -1.57 -3.61 5.35
C PRO A 130 -0.51 -4.05 6.36
N PHE A 131 -0.58 -5.28 6.87
CA PHE A 131 0.44 -5.81 7.77
C PHE A 131 1.79 -5.98 7.08
N ILE A 132 1.79 -6.48 5.84
CA ILE A 132 3.01 -6.61 5.02
C ILE A 132 3.58 -5.22 4.72
N GLY A 133 2.72 -4.26 4.35
CA GLY A 133 3.08 -2.87 4.08
C GLY A 133 3.74 -2.21 5.29
N LEU A 134 3.11 -2.28 6.48
CA LEU A 134 3.67 -1.74 7.71
C LEU A 134 5.01 -2.40 8.09
N TRP A 135 5.10 -3.72 7.99
CA TRP A 135 6.33 -4.45 8.27
C TRP A 135 7.48 -4.03 7.33
N TRP A 136 7.19 -3.90 6.03
CA TRP A 136 8.18 -3.45 5.05
C TRP A 136 8.58 -1.99 5.27
N LEU A 137 7.62 -1.10 5.56
CA LEU A 137 7.92 0.28 5.92
C LEU A 137 8.79 0.35 7.18
N TRP A 138 8.47 -0.43 8.21
CA TRP A 138 9.25 -0.49 9.44
C TRP A 138 10.70 -0.90 9.17
N LYS A 139 10.92 -1.88 8.29
CA LYS A 139 12.26 -2.34 7.90
C LYS A 139 13.02 -1.37 6.99
N THR A 140 12.30 -0.62 6.15
CA THR A 140 12.88 0.36 5.20
C THR A 140 12.88 1.79 5.72
N ARG A 141 12.66 1.97 7.03
CA ARG A 141 12.75 3.27 7.70
C ARG A 141 14.07 3.94 7.32
N PRO A 142 14.05 5.15 6.76
CA PRO A 142 15.27 5.93 6.56
C PRO A 142 15.92 6.05 7.93
N ALA A 143 17.14 5.51 8.10
CA ALA A 143 17.86 5.63 9.35
C ALA A 143 17.92 7.12 9.70
N ALA A 144 17.18 7.52 10.74
CA ALA A 144 17.31 8.84 11.31
C ALA A 144 18.79 8.98 11.68
N ASN A 145 19.46 9.86 10.96
CA ASN A 145 20.89 10.10 10.99
C ASN A 145 21.40 10.04 12.43
N ARG A 146 22.06 8.94 12.81
CA ARG A 146 22.80 8.82 14.07
C ARG A 146 24.10 9.61 13.88
N ARG A 147 24.00 10.94 13.78
CA ARG A 147 25.11 11.89 13.85
C ARG A 147 24.91 12.73 15.10
N THR A 148 26.01 12.95 15.81
CA THR A 148 26.17 13.61 17.12
C THR A 148 25.66 12.72 18.27
N VAL A 149 26.49 12.05 19.09
CA VAL A 149 27.54 12.57 19.98
C VAL A 149 28.62 11.49 20.14
N LYS A 150 29.76 11.61 19.46
CA LYS A 150 31.03 10.92 19.79
C LYS A 150 32.22 11.61 19.10
N GLU A 151 32.27 12.93 19.24
CA GLU A 151 33.47 13.74 19.05
C GLU A 151 33.45 14.72 20.23
N HIS A 152 34.54 14.81 20.97
CA HIS A 152 34.69 15.43 22.30
C HIS A 152 34.45 14.49 23.49
N ALA A 153 35.31 13.48 23.62
CA ALA A 153 35.76 12.96 24.91
C ALA A 153 37.26 12.65 24.80
#